data_AF-A0A944ZUR9-F1
#
_entry.id   AF-A0A944ZUR9-F1
#
_cell.length_a   1.000
_cell.length_b   1.000
_cell.length_c   1.000
_cell.angle_alpha   90.00
_cell.angle_beta   90.00
_cell.angle_gamma   90.00
#
_symmetry.space_group_name_H-M   'P 1'
#
loop_
_entity.id
_entity.type
_entity.pdbx_description
1 polymer ?
#
loop_
_entity_poly.entity_id
_entity_poly.type
_entity_poly.pdbx_seq_one_letter_code
_entity_poly.pdbx_strand_id
1 'polypeptide(L)' 'MSTVTKKACNIKINGKAASVPEGTVILEACKQNDVPVSNLCYNRKLVPFAACRTCMIETVVDGKKELVYSCT' A
#
# COMPACT_ATOMS: atom_id res chain seq x y z
N MET A 1 -22.41 10.25 -12.64
CA MET A 1 -21.76 9.71 -13.85
C MET A 1 -20.27 9.94 -13.73
N SER A 2 -19.50 8.85 -13.75
CA SER A 2 -18.05 8.73 -14.04
C SER A 2 -17.54 7.46 -13.35
N THR A 3 -17.86 6.29 -13.94
CA THR A 3 -17.20 5.02 -13.60
C THR A 3 -15.79 5.05 -14.15
N VAL A 4 -14.87 5.72 -13.43
CA VAL A 4 -13.44 5.63 -13.74
C VAL A 4 -13.00 4.23 -13.34
N THR A 5 -12.99 3.32 -14.31
CA THR A 5 -12.50 1.95 -14.16
C THR A 5 -10.99 2.02 -13.93
N LYS A 6 -10.56 2.23 -12.68
CA LYS A 6 -9.14 2.07 -12.31
C LYS A 6 -8.76 0.62 -12.57
N LYS A 7 -7.79 0.42 -13.46
CA LYS A 7 -7.25 -0.90 -13.80
C LYS A 7 -6.78 -1.60 -12.53
N ALA A 8 -7.12 -2.88 -12.37
CA ALA A 8 -6.77 -3.64 -11.18
C ALA A 8 -5.36 -4.23 -11.31
N CYS A 9 -4.53 -4.02 -10.29
CA CYS A 9 -3.19 -4.61 -10.15
C CYS A 9 -3.24 -5.80 -9.20
N ASN A 10 -2.70 -6.94 -9.66
CA ASN A 10 -2.53 -8.12 -8.83
C ASN A 10 -1.22 -8.04 -8.05
N ILE A 11 -1.31 -8.13 -6.73
CA ILE A 11 -0.19 -8.14 -5.80
C ILE A 11 -0.32 -9.30 -4.82
N LYS A 12 0.75 -9.60 -4.10
CA LYS A 12 0.73 -10.56 -2.99
C LYS A 12 1.08 -9.83 -1.70
N ILE A 13 0.18 -9.88 -0.71
CA ILE A 13 0.39 -9.30 0.61
C ILE A 13 0.52 -10.46 1.60
N ASN A 14 1.68 -10.62 2.25
CA ASN A 14 1.97 -11.74 3.17
C ASN A 14 1.62 -13.12 2.59
N GLY A 15 1.89 -13.33 1.29
CA GLY A 15 1.58 -14.59 0.58
C GLY A 15 0.14 -14.74 0.11
N LYS A 16 -0.80 -13.86 0.54
CA LYS A 16 -2.18 -13.84 0.05
C LYS A 16 -2.27 -13.04 -1.25
N ALA A 17 -2.91 -13.62 -2.27
CA ALA A 17 -3.19 -12.90 -3.51
C ALA A 17 -4.26 -11.84 -3.27
N ALA A 18 -4.00 -10.60 -3.71
CA ALA A 18 -4.91 -9.48 -3.59
C ALA A 18 -4.95 -8.71 -4.92
N SER A 19 -6.11 -8.13 -5.23
CA SER A 19 -6.28 -7.26 -6.39
C SER A 19 -6.71 -5.89 -5.90
N VAL A 20 -5.93 -4.85 -6.25
CA VAL A 20 -6.17 -3.48 -5.83
C VAL A 20 -6.17 -2.54 -7.03
N PRO A 21 -6.94 -1.44 -7.02
CA PRO A 21 -6.89 -0.46 -8.09
C PRO A 21 -5.48 0.12 -8.28
N GLU A 22 -5.06 0.33 -9.52
CA GLU A 22 -3.82 1.03 -9.85
C GLU A 22 -3.78 2.41 -9.16
N GLY A 23 -2.62 2.75 -8.61
CA GLY A 23 -2.40 3.97 -7.82
C GLY A 23 -2.95 3.92 -6.38
N THR A 24 -3.31 2.74 -5.87
CA THR A 24 -3.63 2.57 -4.45
C THR A 24 -2.35 2.53 -3.62
N VAL A 25 -2.32 3.27 -2.52
CA VAL A 25 -1.20 3.28 -1.56
C VAL A 25 -1.11 1.93 -0.86
N ILE A 26 0.11 1.42 -0.64
CA ILE A 26 0.32 0.08 -0.06
C ILE A 26 -0.33 -0.06 1.31
N LEU A 27 -0.28 0.99 2.14
CA LEU A 27 -0.94 1.03 3.44
C LEU A 27 -2.46 0.78 3.36
N GLU A 28 -3.12 1.32 2.32
CA GLU A 28 -4.55 1.12 2.09
C GLU A 28 -4.83 -0.29 1.54
N ALA A 29 -3.96 -0.80 0.67
CA ALA A 29 -4.03 -2.17 0.18
C ALA A 29 -3.92 -3.19 1.33
N CYS A 30 -2.98 -2.99 2.26
CA CYS A 30 -2.86 -3.82 3.46
C CYS A 30 -4.11 -3.73 4.34
N LYS A 31 -4.64 -2.53 4.55
CA LYS A 31 -5.85 -2.32 5.34
C LYS A 31 -7.09 -3.00 4.75
N GLN A 32 -7.22 -3.04 3.42
CA GLN A 32 -8.31 -3.75 2.72
C GLN A 32 -8.20 -5.27 2.82
N ASN A 33 -7.03 -5.80 3.13
CA ASN A 33 -6.74 -7.23 3.22
C ASN A 33 -6.52 -7.69 4.68
N ASP A 34 -7.05 -6.94 5.65
CA ASP A 34 -6.95 -7.20 7.09
C ASP A 34 -5.50 -7.34 7.61
N VAL A 35 -4.57 -6.63 6.98
CA VAL A 35 -3.17 -6.51 7.44
C VAL A 35 -3.00 -5.14 8.08
N PRO A 36 -3.06 -5.05 9.43
CA PRO A 36 -2.90 -3.78 10.12
C PRO A 36 -1.44 -3.32 10.05
N VAL A 37 -1.22 -2.12 9.51
CA VAL A 37 0.10 -1.48 9.49
C VAL A 37 0.04 -0.20 10.31
N SER A 38 0.91 -0.12 11.31
CA SER A 38 1.02 1.03 12.20
C SER A 38 1.41 2.28 11.43
N ASN A 39 0.51 3.27 11.42
CA ASN A 39 0.73 4.56 10.80
C ASN A 39 0.22 5.65 11.74
N LEU A 40 1.03 6.70 11.93
CA LEU A 40 0.69 7.84 12.78
C LEU A 40 0.46 9.11 11.95
N CYS A 41 1.25 9.26 10.88
CA CYS A 41 1.35 10.45 10.05
C CYS A 41 0.58 10.36 8.73
N TYR A 42 0.01 9.19 8.40
CA TYR A 42 -0.72 9.00 7.15
C TYR A 42 -2.17 9.44 7.28
N ASN A 43 -2.63 10.23 6.32
CA ASN A 43 -4.04 10.59 6.17
C ASN A 43 -4.38 10.66 4.69
N ARG A 44 -5.45 9.97 4.27
CA ARG A 44 -5.89 9.89 2.87
C ARG A 44 -6.18 11.26 2.22
N LYS A 45 -6.50 12.27 3.02
CA LYS A 45 -6.78 13.64 2.53
C LYS A 45 -5.53 14.51 2.42
N LEU A 46 -4.37 14.04 2.87
CA LEU A 46 -3.11 14.79 2.88
C LEU A 46 -2.06 14.09 2.02
N VAL A 47 -1.06 14.85 1.57
CA VAL A 47 0.09 14.29 0.87
C VAL A 47 0.94 13.50 1.88
N PRO A 48 1.33 12.26 1.59
CA PRO A 48 2.19 11.48 2.48
C PRO A 48 3.60 12.08 2.54
N PHE A 49 4.12 12.26 3.75
CA PHE A 49 5.44 12.85 4.01
C PHE A 49 6.35 11.96 4.87
N ALA A 50 5.89 10.73 5.20
CA ALA A 50 6.66 9.67 5.86
C ALA A 50 7.44 10.05 7.15
N ALA A 51 6.98 11.05 7.91
CA ALA A 51 7.72 11.51 9.11
C ALA A 51 7.77 10.47 10.25
N CYS A 52 6.70 9.68 10.41
CA CYS A 52 6.57 8.76 11.54
C CYS A 52 7.38 7.46 11.38
N ARG A 53 7.70 7.05 10.14
CA ARG A 53 8.50 5.85 9.81
C ARG A 53 8.04 4.51 10.41
N THR A 54 6.90 4.45 11.09
CA THR A 54 6.35 3.23 11.71
C THR A 54 5.76 2.24 10.72
N CYS A 55 5.52 2.68 9.48
CA CYS A 55 4.80 1.94 8.45
C CYS A 55 5.74 1.23 7.45
N MET A 56 6.98 0.97 7.87
CA MET A 56 8.00 0.29 7.07
C MET A 56 7.58 -1.16 6.78
N ILE A 57 7.77 -1.58 5.54
CA ILE A 57 7.45 -2.92 5.06
C ILE A 57 8.55 -3.43 4.12
N GLU A 58 8.61 -4.74 3.96
CA GLU A 58 9.47 -5.38 2.96
C GLU A 58 8.67 -5.59 1.67
N THR A 59 9.21 -5.09 0.56
CA THR A 59 8.70 -5.34 -0.79
C THR A 59 9.65 -6.22 -1.56
N VAL A 60 9.09 -7.13 -2.37
CA VAL A 60 9.87 -7.97 -3.29
C VAL A 60 9.45 -7.62 -4.71
N VAL A 61 10.34 -6.96 -5.44
CA VAL A 61 10.14 -6.56 -6.85
C VAL A 61 11.29 -7.15 -7.66
N ASP A 62 10.98 -7.88 -8.73
CA ASP A 62 11.98 -8.53 -9.60
C ASP A 62 13.02 -9.38 -8.84
N GLY A 63 12.59 -10.03 -7.76
CA GLY A 63 13.45 -10.86 -6.90
C GLY A 63 14.36 -10.08 -5.93
N LYS A 64 14.31 -8.74 -5.95
CA LYS A 64 15.03 -7.88 -5.00
C LYS A 64 14.14 -7.53 -3.82
N LYS A 65 14.70 -7.66 -2.63
CA LYS A 65 14.08 -7.25 -1.37
C LYS A 65 14.46 -5.80 -1.08
N GLU A 66 13.47 -4.95 -0.85
CA GLU A 66 13.67 -3.56 -0.48
C GLU A 66 12.77 -3.21 0.72
N LEU A 67 13.28 -2.37 1.61
CA LEU A 67 12.50 -1.82 2.71
C LEU A 67 11.96 -0.46 2.31
N VAL A 68 10.64 -0.35 2.25
CA VAL A 68 9.94 0.87 1.83
C VAL A 68 8.91 1.27 2.88
N TYR A 69 8.50 2.54 2.87
CA TYR A 69 7.42 3.02 3.71
C TYR A 69 6.08 2.81 2.99
N SER A 70 5.16 2.07 3.59
CA SER A 70 3.87 1.74 2.95
C SER A 70 2.96 2.94 2.71
N CYS A 71 3.22 4.09 3.35
CA CYS A 71 2.42 5.30 3.21
C CYS A 71 2.73 6.13 1.96
N THR A 72 3.86 5.85 1.28
CA THR A 72 4.36 6.57 0.10
C THR A 72 4.36 5.67 -1.13
#